data_AF-F2CZ30-F1
#
_entry.id   AF-F2CZ30-F1
#
_cell.length_a   1.000
_cell.length_b   1.000
_cell.length_c   1.000
_cell.angle_alpha   90.00
_cell.angle_beta   90.00
_cell.angle_gamma   90.00
#
_symmetry.space_group_name_H-M   'P 1'
#
loop_
_entity.id
_entity.type
_entity.pdbx_description
1 polymer ?
#
loop_
_entity_poly.entity_id
_entity_poly.type
_entity_poly.pdbx_seq_one_letter_code
_entity_poly.pdbx_strand_id
1 'polypeptide(L)'
;QPAAMASEEDVAVKEPLDLIRLSLDERIYVKLRSDRELRGKLHDLNGKIISASKYTEEDTLNVLPAYDQHLNMILGDVEEIVTSIEIDDETYEEIVRTSKRTIPYLFVRGDGVILVSPPLRTV
;
A
#
# COMPACT_ATOMS: atom_id res chain seq x y z
N GLN A 1 -34.74 16.43 1.78
CA GLN A 1 -33.43 16.67 2.43
C GLN A 1 -32.43 16.96 1.33
N PRO A 2 -31.47 17.90 1.50
CA PRO A 2 -30.35 18.01 0.57
C PRO A 2 -29.45 16.77 0.72
N ALA A 3 -28.97 16.22 -0.39
CA ALA A 3 -27.85 15.27 -0.33
C ALA A 3 -26.58 16.04 0.07
N ALA A 4 -25.73 15.43 0.90
CA ALA A 4 -24.41 15.98 1.18
C ALA A 4 -23.58 15.89 -0.10
N MET A 5 -23.35 17.01 -0.76
CA MET A 5 -22.36 17.08 -1.84
C MET A 5 -20.97 17.03 -1.19
N ALA A 6 -20.21 15.99 -1.48
CA ALA A 6 -18.79 15.96 -1.14
C ALA A 6 -18.11 17.16 -1.81
N SER A 7 -17.38 17.95 -1.03
CA SER A 7 -16.68 19.14 -1.52
C SER A 7 -15.58 18.77 -2.49
N GLU A 8 -15.42 19.51 -3.58
CA GLU A 8 -14.35 19.31 -4.57
C GLU A 8 -12.94 19.40 -3.95
N GLU A 9 -12.83 20.03 -2.77
CA GLU A 9 -11.62 20.08 -1.96
C GLU A 9 -11.09 18.72 -1.45
N ASP A 10 -11.93 17.70 -1.31
CA ASP A 10 -11.50 16.35 -0.86
C ASP A 10 -10.77 15.56 -1.96
N VAL A 11 -10.85 16.01 -3.22
CA VAL A 11 -10.20 15.36 -4.38
C VAL A 11 -8.86 16.02 -4.72
N ALA A 12 -8.60 17.23 -4.20
CA ALA A 12 -7.39 17.99 -4.47
C ALA A 12 -6.19 17.47 -3.64
N VAL A 13 -5.22 16.86 -4.30
CA VAL A 13 -3.92 16.51 -3.72
C VAL A 13 -3.19 17.79 -3.30
N LYS A 14 -3.07 18.02 -1.99
CA LYS A 14 -2.39 19.18 -1.38
C LYS A 14 -1.00 18.77 -0.87
N GLU A 15 -0.87 17.55 -0.35
CA GLU A 15 0.39 16.94 0.11
C GLU A 15 0.68 15.59 -0.56
N PRO A 16 1.94 15.12 -0.62
CA PRO A 16 2.29 13.82 -1.23
C PRO A 16 1.57 12.61 -0.61
N LEU A 17 1.16 12.70 0.66
CA LEU A 17 0.41 11.66 1.36
C LEU A 17 -1.07 11.59 0.97
N ASP A 18 -1.64 12.65 0.38
CA ASP A 18 -3.04 12.64 -0.09
C ASP A 18 -3.24 11.64 -1.22
N LEU A 19 -2.22 11.41 -2.07
CA LEU A 19 -2.26 10.36 -3.10
C LEU A 19 -2.43 8.96 -2.51
N ILE A 20 -1.85 8.71 -1.34
CA ILE A 20 -1.99 7.43 -0.61
C ILE A 20 -3.36 7.36 0.08
N ARG A 21 -3.82 8.47 0.66
CA ARG A 21 -5.18 8.63 1.22
C ARG A 21 -6.27 8.33 0.20
N LEU A 22 -6.11 8.87 -1.01
CA LEU A 22 -7.00 8.67 -2.16
C LEU A 22 -6.88 7.28 -2.80
N SER A 23 -5.95 6.43 -2.34
CA SER A 23 -5.74 5.06 -2.82
C SER A 23 -6.11 3.98 -1.79
N LEU A 24 -6.81 4.35 -0.71
CA LEU A 24 -7.35 3.40 0.28
C LEU A 24 -8.34 2.43 -0.39
N ASP A 25 -8.23 1.15 -0.04
CA ASP A 25 -8.95 0.02 -0.66
C ASP A 25 -8.70 -0.18 -2.18
N GLU A 26 -7.70 0.50 -2.77
CA GLU A 26 -7.25 0.26 -4.14
C GLU A 26 -5.96 -0.59 -4.19
N ARG A 27 -5.67 -1.21 -5.35
CA ARG A 27 -4.43 -1.99 -5.55
C ARG A 27 -3.30 -1.07 -5.99
N ILE A 28 -2.36 -0.81 -5.08
CA ILE A 28 -1.19 0.05 -5.30
C ILE A 28 0.05 -0.78 -5.68
N TYR A 29 1.04 -0.09 -6.26
CA TYR A 29 2.39 -0.63 -6.47
C TYR A 29 3.37 0.04 -5.51
N VAL A 30 4.21 -0.74 -4.85
CA VAL A 30 5.25 -0.24 -3.94
C VAL A 30 6.60 -0.86 -4.35
N LYS A 31 7.59 -0.02 -4.65
CA LYS A 31 8.99 -0.47 -4.81
C LYS A 31 9.73 -0.29 -3.51
N LEU A 32 10.36 -1.36 -3.04
CA LEU A 32 11.23 -1.39 -1.87
C LEU A 32 12.70 -1.43 -2.29
N ARG A 33 13.59 -1.24 -1.31
CA ARG A 33 15.02 -1.55 -1.43
C ARG A 33 15.26 -3.05 -1.69
N SER A 34 16.44 -3.38 -2.21
CA SER A 34 16.87 -4.75 -2.54
C SER A 34 15.95 -5.43 -3.56
N ASP A 35 15.64 -4.70 -4.65
CA ASP A 35 14.95 -5.18 -5.86
C ASP A 35 13.68 -6.01 -5.62
N ARG A 36 12.95 -5.58 -4.58
CA ARG A 36 11.70 -6.14 -4.11
C ARG A 36 10.55 -5.19 -4.44
N GLU A 37 9.52 -5.73 -5.08
CA GLU A 37 8.35 -4.98 -5.53
C GLU A 37 7.08 -5.66 -5.02
N LEU A 38 6.10 -4.87 -4.59
CA LEU A 38 4.84 -5.34 -4.03
C LEU A 38 3.67 -4.77 -4.83
N ARG A 39 2.67 -5.62 -5.13
CA ARG A 39 1.40 -5.22 -5.74
C ARG A 39 0.26 -5.76 -4.88
N GLY A 40 -0.28 -4.92 -3.99
CA GLY A 40 -1.27 -5.29 -3.00
C GLY A 40 -2.34 -4.21 -2.81
N LYS A 41 -3.48 -4.61 -2.24
CA LYS A 41 -4.57 -3.70 -1.88
C LYS A 41 -4.17 -2.91 -0.64
N LEU A 42 -4.17 -1.58 -0.68
CA LEU A 42 -3.91 -0.78 0.53
C LEU A 42 -5.09 -0.96 1.48
N HIS A 43 -4.90 -1.67 2.58
CA HIS A 43 -6.02 -2.18 3.37
C HIS A 43 -6.55 -1.13 4.34
N ASP A 44 -7.77 -0.63 4.12
CA ASP A 44 -8.37 0.31 5.07
C ASP A 44 -8.72 -0.37 6.41
N LEU A 45 -8.00 -0.03 7.47
CA LEU A 45 -8.29 -0.48 8.83
C LEU A 45 -9.49 0.26 9.45
N ASN A 46 -9.79 1.47 8.98
CA ASN A 46 -10.75 2.39 9.62
C ASN A 46 -12.17 1.80 9.72
N GLY A 47 -12.55 0.84 8.87
CA GLY A 47 -13.85 0.16 8.95
C GLY A 47 -13.91 -1.16 9.74
N LYS A 48 -12.77 -1.84 10.00
CA LYS A 48 -12.81 -3.30 10.25
C LYS A 48 -12.61 -3.72 11.71
N ILE A 49 -11.72 -3.05 12.45
CA ILE A 49 -11.42 -3.36 13.86
C ILE A 49 -12.63 -3.04 14.77
N ILE A 50 -13.42 -2.04 14.39
CA ILE A 50 -14.56 -1.50 15.17
C ILE A 50 -15.73 -2.48 15.30
N SER A 51 -15.73 -3.59 14.56
CA SER A 51 -16.69 -4.69 14.73
C SER A 51 -16.62 -5.37 16.12
N ALA A 52 -15.55 -5.10 16.91
CA ALA A 52 -15.33 -5.61 18.27
C ALA A 52 -16.17 -4.91 19.38
N SER A 53 -17.45 -4.61 19.11
CA SER A 53 -18.57 -4.40 20.06
C SER A 53 -18.38 -3.54 21.33
N LYS A 54 -17.35 -2.69 21.42
CA LYS A 54 -16.99 -1.94 22.64
C LYS A 54 -16.57 -0.48 22.46
N TYR A 55 -16.43 -0.01 21.21
CA TYR A 55 -15.99 1.35 20.90
C TYR A 55 -17.20 2.22 20.55
N THR A 56 -17.21 3.45 21.04
CA THR A 56 -18.24 4.46 20.75
C THR A 56 -17.96 5.23 19.45
N GLU A 57 -18.94 5.99 18.96
CA GLU A 57 -18.80 6.85 17.76
C GLU A 57 -17.78 8.01 17.94
N GLU A 58 -17.26 8.21 19.16
CA GLU A 58 -16.12 9.12 19.42
C GLU A 58 -14.77 8.37 19.45
N ASP A 59 -14.75 7.11 19.94
CA ASP A 59 -13.54 6.26 19.88
C ASP A 59 -13.14 5.90 18.44
N THR A 60 -14.11 5.85 17.52
CA THR A 60 -13.87 5.57 16.10
C THR A 60 -12.95 6.59 15.42
N LEU A 61 -12.74 7.77 16.02
CA LEU A 61 -11.93 8.85 15.47
C LEU A 61 -10.40 8.57 15.47
N ASN A 62 -9.94 7.53 16.16
CA ASN A 62 -8.51 7.19 16.31
C ASN A 62 -8.18 5.73 15.96
N VAL A 63 -8.87 5.13 14.98
CA VAL A 63 -8.31 3.92 14.34
C VAL A 63 -6.99 4.29 13.69
N LEU A 64 -5.93 3.52 13.97
CA LEU A 64 -4.61 3.79 13.41
C LEU A 64 -4.70 3.75 11.87
N PRO A 65 -4.32 4.83 11.16
CA PRO A 65 -4.43 4.87 9.72
C PRO A 65 -3.56 3.75 9.11
N ALA A 66 -4.06 3.17 8.01
CA ALA A 66 -3.41 2.04 7.33
C ALA A 66 -2.03 2.38 6.75
N TYR A 67 -1.67 3.66 6.74
CA TYR A 67 -0.35 4.20 6.49
C TYR A 67 -0.06 5.35 7.48
N ASP A 68 1.21 5.63 7.76
CA ASP A 68 1.64 6.74 8.61
C ASP A 68 2.59 7.72 7.89
N GLN A 69 3.01 8.78 8.59
CA GLN A 69 3.98 9.76 8.10
C GLN A 69 5.35 9.16 7.71
N HIS A 70 5.65 7.93 8.14
CA HIS A 70 6.89 7.23 7.84
C HIS A 70 6.75 6.32 6.61
N LEU A 71 5.54 6.18 6.03
CA LEU A 71 5.17 5.20 5.00
C LEU A 71 5.23 3.74 5.46
N ASN A 72 5.05 3.47 6.76
CA ASN A 72 4.61 2.13 7.18
C ASN A 72 3.24 1.86 6.53
N MET A 73 2.95 0.63 6.09
CA MET A 73 1.72 0.29 5.37
C MET A 73 1.23 -1.13 5.71
N ILE A 74 -0.08 -1.37 5.62
CA ILE A 74 -0.66 -2.73 5.61
C ILE A 74 -1.30 -2.98 4.25
N LEU A 75 -0.81 -4.02 3.57
CA LEU A 75 -1.31 -4.44 2.26
C LEU A 75 -2.02 -5.80 2.35
N GLY A 76 -3.19 -5.93 1.72
CA GLY A 76 -3.88 -7.20 1.49
C GLY A 76 -3.64 -7.75 0.08
N ASP A 77 -3.88 -9.04 -0.13
CA ASP A 77 -3.85 -9.72 -1.44
C ASP A 77 -2.57 -9.40 -2.25
N VAL A 78 -1.43 -9.53 -1.58
CA VAL A 78 -0.15 -8.99 -2.04
C VAL A 78 0.56 -9.98 -2.96
N GLU A 79 0.86 -9.54 -4.17
CA GLU A 79 1.86 -10.19 -5.03
C GLU A 79 3.23 -9.58 -4.71
N GLU A 80 4.09 -10.36 -4.07
CA GLU A 80 5.51 -10.09 -3.91
C GLU A 80 6.27 -10.54 -5.17
N ILE A 81 7.16 -9.68 -5.64
CA ILE A 81 8.17 -9.94 -6.66
C ILE A 81 9.54 -9.60 -6.06
N VAL A 82 10.52 -10.49 -6.17
CA VAL A 82 11.92 -10.23 -5.80
C VAL A 82 12.79 -10.60 -6.99
N THR A 83 13.63 -9.68 -7.45
CA THR A 83 14.61 -9.91 -8.51
C THR A 83 15.98 -10.13 -7.88
N SER A 84 16.70 -11.16 -8.33
CA SER A 84 18.08 -11.45 -7.94
C SER A 84 18.94 -11.68 -9.18
N ILE A 85 20.19 -11.23 -9.14
CA ILE A 85 21.19 -11.55 -10.15
C ILE A 85 22.00 -12.73 -9.60
N GLU A 86 21.94 -13.86 -10.29
CA GLU A 86 22.80 -15.02 -10.08
C GLU A 86 23.89 -15.00 -11.17
N ILE A 87 25.14 -15.34 -10.85
CA ILE A 87 26.20 -15.47 -11.86
C ILE A 87 26.40 -16.96 -12.11
N ASP A 88 26.47 -17.36 -13.38
CA ASP A 88 26.75 -18.73 -13.76
C ASP A 88 28.25 -19.07 -13.62
N ASP A 89 28.57 -20.13 -12.88
CA ASP A 89 29.96 -20.49 -12.54
C ASP A 89 30.78 -21.02 -13.75
N GLU A 90 30.13 -21.45 -14.84
CA GLU A 90 30.81 -21.98 -16.04
C GLU A 90 30.99 -20.92 -17.15
N THR A 91 29.98 -20.07 -17.35
CA THR A 91 29.93 -19.07 -18.44
C THR A 91 30.22 -17.64 -18.00
N TYR A 92 30.13 -17.35 -16.70
CA TYR A 92 30.20 -16.00 -16.10
C TYR A 92 29.10 -15.03 -16.58
N GLU A 93 28.00 -15.52 -17.14
CA GLU A 93 26.85 -14.68 -17.53
C GLU A 93 25.97 -14.30 -16.32
N GLU A 94 25.40 -13.09 -16.35
CA GLU A 94 24.46 -12.60 -15.33
C GLU A 94 23.04 -13.11 -15.61
N ILE A 95 22.58 -14.08 -14.82
CA ILE A 95 21.23 -14.64 -14.88
C ILE A 95 20.29 -13.84 -13.96
N VAL A 96 19.43 -13.03 -14.58
CA VAL A 96 18.36 -12.31 -13.87
C VAL A 96 17.22 -13.27 -13.53
N ARG A 97 17.04 -13.54 -12.24
CA ARG A 97 16.02 -14.45 -11.71
C ARG A 97 14.94 -13.69 -10.95
N THR A 98 13.68 -14.04 -11.19
CA THR A 98 12.53 -13.41 -10.54
C THR A 98 11.76 -14.42 -9.69
N SER A 99 11.77 -14.23 -8.37
CA SER A 99 10.91 -14.97 -7.44
C SER A 99 9.57 -14.25 -7.29
N LYS A 100 8.45 -14.99 -7.32
CA LYS A 100 7.10 -14.47 -7.06
C LYS A 100 6.42 -15.21 -5.93
N ARG A 101 5.66 -14.50 -5.10
CA ARG A 101 4.91 -15.05 -3.95
C ARG A 101 3.59 -14.30 -3.78
N THR A 102 2.56 -14.98 -3.31
CA THR A 102 1.30 -14.36 -2.89
C THR A 102 1.14 -14.43 -1.37
N ILE A 103 0.85 -13.29 -0.75
CA ILE A 103 0.80 -13.12 0.71
C ILE A 103 -0.56 -12.47 1.05
N PRO A 104 -1.46 -13.13 1.81
CA PRO A 104 -2.81 -12.61 2.07
C PRO A 104 -2.84 -11.25 2.77
N TYR A 105 -1.93 -11.03 3.73
CA TYR A 105 -1.72 -9.74 4.39
C TYR A 105 -0.23 -9.55 4.69
N LEU A 106 0.31 -8.37 4.43
CA LEU A 106 1.71 -8.01 4.67
C LEU A 106 1.80 -6.63 5.32
N PHE A 107 2.49 -6.55 6.46
CA PHE A 107 2.97 -5.28 7.01
C PHE A 107 4.28 -4.88 6.31
N VAL A 108 4.36 -3.63 5.88
CA VAL A 108 5.51 -3.03 5.19
C VAL A 108 6.05 -1.90 6.07
N ARG A 109 7.36 -1.94 6.37
CA ARG A 109 8.03 -0.86 7.12
C ARG A 109 8.52 0.24 6.17
N GLY A 110 8.19 1.48 6.51
CA GLY A 110 8.40 2.66 5.67
C GLY A 110 9.86 2.95 5.30
N ASP A 111 10.82 2.71 6.20
CA ASP A 111 12.26 2.87 5.94
C ASP A 111 12.73 2.18 4.65
N GLY A 112 12.09 1.06 4.29
CA GLY A 112 12.42 0.27 3.10
C GLY A 112 11.76 0.72 1.80
N VAL A 113 10.82 1.67 1.84
CA VAL A 113 10.08 2.18 0.67
C VAL A 113 10.95 3.13 -0.14
N ILE A 114 10.91 2.98 -1.47
CA ILE A 114 11.54 3.89 -2.44
C ILE A 114 10.48 4.69 -3.19
N LEU A 115 9.40 4.03 -3.64
CA LEU A 115 8.28 4.70 -4.29
C LEU A 115 6.96 3.97 -4.02
N VAL A 116 5.88 4.75 -3.98
CA VAL A 116 4.49 4.27 -4.02
C VAL A 116 3.85 4.84 -5.28
N SER A 117 3.16 4.01 -6.04
CA SER A 117 2.38 4.40 -7.21
C SER A 117 0.92 4.02 -7.00
N PRO A 118 -0.03 4.97 -7.14
CA PRO A 118 -1.45 4.68 -7.13
C PRO A 118 -1.83 3.82 -8.36
N PRO A 119 -3.05 3.25 -8.41
CA PRO A 119 -3.56 2.62 -9.62
C PRO A 119 -3.61 3.63 -10.78
N LEU A 120 -3.44 3.12 -12.01
CA LEU A 120 -3.62 3.92 -13.22
C LEU A 120 -5.10 4.26 -13.40
N ARG A 121 -5.51 5.46 -12.95
CA ARG A 121 -6.83 6.02 -13.26
C ARG A 121 -6.91 6.35 -14.75
N THR A 122 -7.57 5.49 -15.52
CA THR A 122 -7.98 5.81 -16.89
C THR A 122 -9.05 6.89 -16.85
N VAL A 123 -8.74 8.03 -17.45
CA VAL A 123 -9.68 9.12 -17.77
C VAL A 123 -10.54 8.79 -18.99
#